data_AF-A0A831JJE8-F1
#
_entry.id   AF-A0A831JJE8-F1
#
_cell.length_a   1.000
_cell.length_b   1.000
_cell.length_c   1.000
_cell.angle_alpha   90.00
_cell.angle_beta   90.00
_cell.angle_gamma   90.00
#
_symmetry.space_group_name_H-M   'P 1'
#
loop_
_entity.id
_entity.type
_entity.pdbx_description
1 polymer ?
#
loop_
_entity_poly.entity_id
_entity_poly.type
_entity_poly.pdbx_seq_one_letter_code
_entity_poly.pdbx_strand_id
1 'polypeptide(L)'
;PLIRQWEKLMSTAVEKGFEPLSDGKSCIAYDIEGYFCPIRAFITQGGLATGVRLIDSYLHSLPLHEGETEPRYNLFAWNNPRYGFVTVYIPRTAHRPQCYTAEGDAQLIVSPGALDMAGILVTAREEDLQKLDADTLRQIYHEVTH
;
A
#
# COMPACT_ATOMS: atom_id res chain seq x y z
N PRO A 1 -6.04 10.26 4.03
CA PRO A 1 -5.22 10.01 2.82
C PRO A 1 -3.71 9.90 3.14
N LEU A 2 -3.06 8.85 2.63
CA LEU A 2 -1.68 8.47 2.88
C LEU A 2 -0.70 9.63 2.64
N ILE A 3 -0.72 10.22 1.44
CA ILE A 3 0.20 11.29 1.04
C ILE A 3 0.09 12.52 1.96
N ARG A 4 -1.11 12.85 2.46
CA ARG A 4 -1.31 13.97 3.39
C ARG A 4 -0.72 13.73 4.78
N GLN A 5 -0.50 12.48 5.15
CA GLN A 5 0.07 12.10 6.45
C GLN A 5 1.56 11.73 6.33
N TRP A 6 2.14 11.84 5.13
CA TRP A 6 3.46 11.30 4.82
C TRP A 6 4.57 11.81 5.75
N GLU A 7 4.61 13.09 6.07
CA GLU A 7 5.60 13.65 7.00
C GLU A 7 5.50 13.03 8.41
N LYS A 8 4.28 12.81 8.90
CA LYS A 8 4.07 12.13 10.19
C LYS A 8 4.51 10.67 10.10
N LEU A 9 4.14 9.98 9.02
CA LEU A 9 4.50 8.57 8.83
C LEU A 9 6.02 8.39 8.73
N MET A 10 6.72 9.26 8.00
CA MET A 10 8.19 9.24 7.90
C MET A 10 8.90 9.40 9.24
N SER A 11 8.26 9.95 10.28
CA SER A 11 8.85 9.99 11.64
C SER A 11 8.99 8.61 12.28
N THR A 12 8.31 7.59 11.74
CA THR A 12 8.40 6.18 12.16
C THR A 12 9.32 5.34 11.28
N ALA A 13 9.91 5.95 10.25
CA ALA A 13 10.64 5.22 9.22
C ALA A 13 11.90 4.55 9.79
N VAL A 14 12.05 3.25 9.51
CA VAL A 14 13.24 2.45 9.83
C VAL A 14 13.88 2.02 8.52
N GLU A 15 15.12 2.43 8.29
CA GLU A 15 15.89 2.02 7.11
C GLU A 15 16.06 0.49 7.08
N LYS A 16 15.81 -0.10 5.90
CA LYS A 16 15.89 -1.54 5.66
C LYS A 16 16.88 -1.93 4.57
N GLY A 17 17.36 -0.98 3.79
CA GLY A 17 18.34 -1.26 2.74
C GLY A 17 18.68 -0.06 1.90
N PHE A 18 19.79 -0.19 1.17
CA PHE A 18 20.38 0.85 0.35
C PHE A 18 20.84 0.25 -0.99
N GLU A 19 20.56 0.95 -2.09
CA GLU A 19 20.98 0.56 -3.42
C GLU A 19 21.52 1.77 -4.20
N PRO A 20 22.81 1.75 -4.59
CA PRO A 20 23.33 2.73 -5.53
C PRO A 20 22.77 2.47 -6.94
N LEU A 21 22.42 3.55 -7.64
CA LEU A 21 21.85 3.54 -8.99
C LEU A 21 22.90 3.95 -10.03
N SER A 22 22.68 3.58 -11.29
CA SER A 22 23.62 3.84 -12.39
C SER A 22 23.79 5.32 -12.73
N ASP A 23 22.82 6.17 -12.37
CA ASP A 23 22.84 7.62 -12.59
C ASP A 23 23.50 8.40 -11.44
N GLY A 24 24.21 7.70 -10.54
CA GLY A 24 24.90 8.27 -9.38
C GLY A 24 23.99 8.61 -8.20
N LYS A 25 22.69 8.33 -8.29
CA LYS A 25 21.74 8.46 -7.18
C LYS A 25 21.71 7.18 -6.34
N SER A 26 20.88 7.18 -5.32
CA SER A 26 20.63 6.00 -4.50
C SER A 26 19.14 5.87 -4.17
N CYS A 27 18.73 4.62 -3.98
CA CYS A 27 17.42 4.27 -3.46
C CYS A 27 17.59 3.71 -2.04
N ILE A 28 16.75 4.15 -1.12
CA ILE A 28 16.71 3.66 0.26
C ILE A 28 15.35 3.02 0.53
N ALA A 29 15.35 1.83 1.11
CA ALA A 29 14.15 1.13 1.56
C ALA A 29 13.85 1.48 3.02
N TYR A 30 12.58 1.70 3.35
CA TYR A 30 12.11 1.99 4.70
C TYR A 30 10.91 1.13 5.06
N ASP A 31 10.88 0.58 6.28
CA ASP A 31 9.63 0.20 6.93
C ASP A 31 9.03 1.40 7.64
N ILE A 32 7.73 1.60 7.47
CA ILE A 32 6.98 2.74 8.00
C ILE A 32 5.75 2.21 8.74
N GLU A 33 5.56 2.70 9.96
CA GLU A 33 4.49 2.31 10.87
C GLU A 33 3.53 3.47 11.13
N GLY A 34 2.46 3.21 11.90
CA GLY A 34 1.49 4.23 12.31
C GLY A 34 0.47 4.62 11.23
N TYR A 35 0.49 3.93 10.10
CA TYR A 35 -0.67 3.83 9.21
C TYR A 35 -1.59 2.69 9.68
N PHE A 36 -2.76 2.50 9.05
CA PHE A 36 -3.67 1.43 9.48
C PHE A 36 -3.14 0.01 9.18
N CYS A 37 -2.09 -0.08 8.35
CA CYS A 37 -1.30 -1.28 8.06
C CYS A 37 0.18 -0.88 7.85
N PRO A 38 1.14 -1.80 7.99
CA PRO A 38 2.55 -1.53 7.73
C PRO A 38 2.81 -1.14 6.27
N ILE A 39 3.81 -0.30 6.04
CA ILE A 39 4.20 0.17 4.71
C ILE A 39 5.69 -0.11 4.47
N ARG A 40 6.01 -0.69 3.30
CA ARG A 40 7.36 -0.67 2.74
C ARG A 40 7.47 0.46 1.71
N ALA A 41 8.39 1.39 1.93
CA ALA A 41 8.67 2.48 1.02
C ALA A 41 10.07 2.36 0.39
N PHE A 42 10.22 2.81 -0.84
CA PHE A 42 11.51 2.98 -1.52
C PHE A 42 11.60 4.42 -2.02
N ILE A 43 12.68 5.11 -1.66
CA ILE A 43 12.81 6.55 -1.91
C ILE A 43 14.10 6.82 -2.67
N THR A 44 13.98 7.49 -3.82
CA THR A 44 15.13 7.97 -4.61
C THR A 44 15.09 9.49 -4.72
N GLN A 45 16.15 10.16 -4.25
CA GLN A 45 16.24 11.62 -4.38
C GLN A 45 16.75 12.03 -5.77
N GLY A 46 16.09 13.02 -6.39
CA GLY A 46 16.59 13.67 -7.61
C GLY A 46 16.39 12.89 -8.91
N GLY A 47 15.59 11.82 -8.93
CA GLY A 47 15.31 11.03 -10.14
C GLY A 47 14.06 10.18 -10.00
N LEU A 48 13.61 9.60 -11.12
CA LEU A 48 12.48 8.66 -11.18
C LEU A 48 12.92 7.18 -11.18
N ALA A 49 14.23 6.93 -11.21
CA ALA A 49 14.77 5.57 -11.09
C ALA A 49 14.55 5.06 -9.66
N THR A 50 14.42 3.74 -9.51
CA THR A 50 14.24 3.09 -8.20
C THR A 50 15.19 1.91 -8.05
N GLY A 51 15.41 1.48 -6.80
CA GLY A 51 16.25 0.35 -6.47
C GLY A 51 15.57 -0.97 -6.80
N VAL A 52 15.80 -1.46 -8.03
CA VAL A 52 15.20 -2.71 -8.52
C VAL A 52 15.61 -3.89 -7.65
N ARG A 53 16.86 -3.97 -7.18
CA ARG A 53 17.31 -5.09 -6.32
C ARG A 53 16.64 -5.06 -4.95
N LEU A 54 16.48 -3.87 -4.36
CA LEU A 54 15.76 -3.72 -3.09
C LEU A 54 14.30 -4.12 -3.21
N ILE A 55 13.62 -3.65 -4.27
CA ILE A 55 12.23 -4.00 -4.53
C ILE A 55 12.09 -5.50 -4.78
N ASP A 56 12.94 -6.07 -5.64
CA ASP A 56 12.90 -7.48 -5.98
C ASP A 56 13.13 -8.36 -4.74
N SER A 57 14.14 -8.05 -3.92
CA SER A 57 14.38 -8.74 -2.66
C SER A 57 13.20 -8.62 -1.69
N TYR A 58 12.51 -7.48 -1.66
CA TYR A 58 11.33 -7.30 -0.82
C TYR A 58 10.15 -8.13 -1.33
N LEU A 59 9.85 -8.09 -2.63
CA LEU A 59 8.77 -8.88 -3.21
C LEU A 59 8.99 -10.39 -3.00
N HIS A 60 10.22 -10.87 -3.15
CA HIS A 60 10.58 -12.26 -2.85
C HIS A 60 10.44 -12.64 -1.36
N SER A 61 10.40 -11.66 -0.45
CA SER A 61 10.17 -11.89 0.99
C SER A 61 8.68 -11.94 1.36
N LEU A 62 7.79 -11.52 0.46
CA LEU A 62 6.36 -11.51 0.71
C LEU A 62 5.75 -12.92 0.55
N PRO A 63 4.65 -13.22 1.26
CA PRO A 63 3.95 -14.47 1.09
C PRO A 63 3.44 -14.66 -0.34
N LEU A 64 3.69 -15.84 -0.89
CA LEU A 64 3.16 -16.28 -2.18
C LEU A 64 1.94 -17.18 -1.93
N HIS A 65 0.78 -16.81 -2.47
CA HIS A 65 -0.41 -17.63 -2.36
C HIS A 65 -0.35 -18.83 -3.31
N GLU A 66 -1.01 -19.93 -2.93
CA GLU A 66 -1.05 -21.14 -3.74
C GLU A 66 -1.58 -20.85 -5.16
N GLY A 67 -0.84 -21.30 -6.17
CA GLY A 67 -1.19 -21.11 -7.59
C GLY A 67 -0.81 -19.75 -8.16
N GLU A 68 -0.24 -18.82 -7.38
CA GLU A 68 0.23 -17.53 -7.86
C GLU A 68 1.73 -17.53 -8.15
N THR A 69 2.15 -16.70 -9.11
CA THR A 69 3.56 -16.53 -9.49
C THR A 69 4.20 -15.30 -8.87
N GLU A 70 3.40 -14.39 -8.29
CA GLU A 70 3.83 -13.14 -7.67
C GLU A 70 3.01 -12.85 -6.40
N PRO A 71 3.59 -12.17 -5.40
CA PRO A 71 2.85 -11.77 -4.21
C PRO A 71 1.81 -10.69 -4.54
N ARG A 72 0.76 -10.61 -3.72
CA ARG A 72 -0.27 -9.57 -3.85
C ARG A 72 0.14 -8.31 -3.09
N TYR A 73 0.08 -7.16 -3.75
CA TYR A 73 0.33 -5.86 -3.12
C TYR A 73 -0.42 -4.73 -3.83
N ASN A 74 -0.61 -3.62 -3.14
CA ASN A 74 -0.91 -2.33 -3.77
C ASN A 74 0.37 -1.51 -3.87
N LEU A 75 0.54 -0.79 -4.99
CA LEU A 75 1.66 0.10 -5.25
C LEU A 75 1.18 1.53 -5.49
N PHE A 76 1.90 2.48 -4.91
CA PHE A 76 1.75 3.90 -5.16
C PHE A 76 3.09 4.51 -5.48
N ALA A 77 3.11 5.48 -6.37
CA ALA A 77 4.30 6.25 -6.67
C ALA A 77 3.96 7.73 -6.79
N TRP A 78 4.77 8.59 -6.20
CA TRP A 78 4.66 10.04 -6.39
C TRP A 78 6.00 10.72 -6.17
N ASN A 79 6.12 11.95 -6.69
CA ASN A 79 7.25 12.81 -6.34
C ASN A 79 6.91 13.62 -5.09
N ASN A 80 7.69 13.41 -4.04
CA ASN A 80 7.65 14.22 -2.84
C ASN A 80 8.70 15.35 -2.94
N PRO A 81 8.34 16.63 -2.69
CA PRO A 81 9.28 17.76 -2.77
C PRO A 81 10.49 17.66 -1.82
N ARG A 82 10.33 17.01 -0.66
CA ARG A 82 11.36 16.85 0.36
C ARG A 82 12.20 15.58 0.14
N TYR A 83 11.54 14.47 -0.14
CA TYR A 83 12.18 13.15 -0.17
C TYR A 83 12.59 12.67 -1.57
N GLY A 84 11.97 13.19 -2.63
CA GLY A 84 12.18 12.72 -4.01
C GLY A 84 11.11 11.76 -4.49
N PHE A 85 11.45 10.86 -5.41
CA PHE A 85 10.53 9.85 -5.93
C PHE A 85 10.31 8.76 -4.89
N VAL A 86 9.06 8.67 -4.41
CA VAL A 86 8.64 7.71 -3.40
C VAL A 86 7.79 6.64 -4.08
N THR A 87 8.12 5.38 -3.85
CA THR A 87 7.22 4.26 -4.10
C THR A 87 6.85 3.58 -2.79
N VAL A 88 5.58 3.22 -2.63
CA VAL A 88 5.03 2.58 -1.44
C VAL A 88 4.33 1.29 -1.84
N TYR A 89 4.64 0.21 -1.12
CA TYR A 89 4.06 -1.10 -1.24
C TYR A 89 3.29 -1.45 0.02
N ILE A 90 2.04 -1.85 -0.15
CA ILE A 90 1.18 -2.40 0.91
C ILE A 90 0.86 -3.85 0.53
N PRO A 91 1.46 -4.86 1.18
CA PRO A 91 1.14 -6.27 0.96
C PRO A 91 -0.34 -6.55 1.22
N ARG A 92 -0.91 -7.48 0.46
CA ARG A 92 -2.32 -7.84 0.54
C ARG A 92 -2.50 -9.30 0.92
N THR A 93 -3.48 -9.56 1.78
CA THR A 93 -3.85 -10.92 2.22
C THR A 93 -4.94 -11.51 1.31
N ALA A 94 -5.89 -10.67 0.91
CA ALA A 94 -7.02 -11.09 0.08
C ALA A 94 -7.26 -10.11 -1.08
N HIS A 95 -7.75 -10.65 -2.21
CA HIS A 95 -8.14 -9.84 -3.36
C HIS A 95 -9.43 -9.03 -3.08
N ARG A 96 -10.37 -9.60 -2.32
CA ARG A 96 -11.64 -8.97 -1.94
C ARG A 96 -11.96 -9.30 -0.48
N PRO A 97 -12.54 -8.35 0.28
CA PRO A 97 -13.08 -8.62 1.61
C PRO A 97 -14.32 -9.52 1.53
N GLN A 98 -14.71 -10.11 2.64
CA GLN A 98 -15.84 -11.05 2.72
C GLN A 98 -17.17 -10.39 2.31
N CYS A 99 -17.34 -9.11 2.63
CA CYS A 99 -18.55 -8.35 2.28
C CYS A 99 -18.79 -8.26 0.77
N TYR A 100 -17.75 -8.42 -0.07
CA TYR A 100 -17.89 -8.35 -1.53
C TYR A 100 -18.78 -9.47 -2.09
N THR A 101 -18.63 -10.67 -1.54
CA THR A 101 -19.37 -11.87 -1.99
C THR A 101 -20.49 -12.25 -1.04
N ALA A 102 -20.73 -11.48 0.02
CA ALA A 102 -21.87 -11.68 0.91
C ALA A 102 -23.20 -11.48 0.16
N GLU A 103 -24.28 -11.96 0.76
CA GLU A 103 -25.64 -11.84 0.22
C GLU A 103 -26.51 -10.94 1.11
N GLY A 104 -27.53 -10.33 0.52
CA GLY A 104 -28.49 -9.47 1.24
C GLY A 104 -27.85 -8.22 1.84
N ASP A 105 -28.28 -7.83 3.04
CA ASP A 105 -27.89 -6.56 3.66
C ASP A 105 -26.40 -6.46 3.99
N ALA A 106 -25.73 -7.58 4.24
CA ALA A 106 -24.31 -7.65 4.53
C ALA A 106 -23.41 -7.42 3.29
N GLN A 107 -23.97 -7.44 2.07
CA GLN A 107 -23.20 -7.23 0.86
C GLN A 107 -22.80 -5.77 0.70
N LEU A 108 -21.50 -5.56 0.46
CA LEU A 108 -20.92 -4.29 0.02
C LEU A 108 -20.03 -4.55 -1.19
N ILE A 109 -20.29 -3.91 -2.35
CA ILE A 109 -19.43 -4.03 -3.54
C ILE A 109 -18.24 -3.08 -3.38
N VAL A 110 -17.39 -3.42 -2.42
CA VAL A 110 -16.15 -2.69 -2.08
C VAL A 110 -14.98 -3.66 -2.16
N SER A 111 -14.02 -3.33 -3.02
CA SER A 111 -12.80 -4.12 -3.22
C SER A 111 -11.60 -3.19 -3.20
N PRO A 112 -10.98 -2.94 -2.04
CA PRO A 112 -9.91 -1.95 -1.91
C PRO A 112 -8.76 -2.21 -2.90
N GLY A 113 -8.62 -1.33 -3.86
CA GLY A 113 -7.46 -1.23 -4.73
C GLY A 113 -6.48 -0.20 -4.19
N ALA A 114 -5.48 0.17 -5.00
CA ALA A 114 -4.50 1.15 -4.59
C ALA A 114 -5.19 2.44 -4.08
N LEU A 115 -5.99 3.13 -4.90
CA LEU A 115 -6.59 4.41 -4.49
C LEU A 115 -7.30 4.38 -3.12
N ASP A 116 -8.06 3.31 -2.86
CA ASP A 116 -8.78 3.08 -1.61
C ASP A 116 -7.83 2.93 -0.42
N MET A 117 -6.75 2.17 -0.63
CA MET A 117 -5.70 1.95 0.36
C MET A 117 -4.82 3.18 0.60
N ALA A 118 -4.82 4.16 -0.32
CA ALA A 118 -4.26 5.49 -0.06
C ALA A 118 -5.23 6.42 0.70
N GLY A 119 -6.41 5.92 1.10
CA GLY A 119 -7.40 6.65 1.89
C GLY A 119 -8.34 7.52 1.06
N ILE A 120 -8.64 7.13 -0.19
CA ILE A 120 -9.74 7.65 -1.00
C ILE A 120 -10.59 6.46 -1.43
N LEU A 121 -11.62 6.13 -0.63
CA LEU A 121 -12.53 5.05 -0.97
C LEU A 121 -13.55 5.50 -2.02
N VAL A 122 -13.72 4.72 -3.09
CA VAL A 122 -14.75 4.95 -4.10
C VAL A 122 -15.80 3.84 -4.06
N THR A 123 -17.06 4.21 -3.90
CA THR A 123 -18.21 3.30 -3.93
C THR A 123 -18.98 3.43 -5.23
N ALA A 124 -19.30 2.31 -5.89
CA ALA A 124 -20.06 2.32 -7.14
C ALA A 124 -21.58 2.52 -6.93
N ARG A 125 -22.09 2.13 -5.76
CA ARG A 125 -23.52 2.21 -5.41
C ARG A 125 -23.73 3.16 -4.24
N GLU A 126 -24.80 3.94 -4.30
CA GLU A 126 -25.19 4.83 -3.20
C GLU A 126 -25.50 4.05 -1.91
N GLU A 127 -26.14 2.88 -2.03
CA GLU A 127 -26.43 2.02 -0.88
C GLU A 127 -25.16 1.57 -0.14
N ASP A 128 -24.07 1.29 -0.86
CA ASP A 128 -22.80 0.91 -0.23
C ASP A 128 -22.22 2.10 0.54
N LEU A 129 -22.29 3.30 -0.04
CA LEU A 129 -21.83 4.52 0.62
C LEU A 129 -22.62 4.78 1.91
N GLN A 130 -23.93 4.58 1.88
CA GLN A 130 -24.80 4.80 3.03
C GLN A 130 -24.61 3.77 4.14
N LYS A 131 -24.27 2.52 3.79
CA LYS A 131 -24.00 1.44 4.75
C LYS A 131 -22.61 1.52 5.39
N LEU A 132 -21.65 2.17 4.74
CA LEU A 132 -20.29 2.25 5.22
C LEU A 132 -20.16 3.16 6.46
N ASP A 133 -19.51 2.63 7.48
CA ASP A 133 -19.04 3.39 8.62
C ASP A 133 -17.56 3.10 8.90
N ALA A 134 -17.02 3.74 9.94
CA ALA A 134 -15.61 3.61 10.29
C ALA A 134 -15.24 2.18 10.72
N ASP A 135 -16.15 1.44 11.36
CA ASP A 135 -15.86 0.10 11.88
C ASP A 135 -15.85 -0.91 10.73
N THR A 136 -16.83 -0.83 9.83
CA THR A 136 -16.91 -1.61 8.59
C THR A 136 -15.68 -1.37 7.72
N LEU A 137 -15.24 -0.12 7.58
CA LEU A 137 -14.03 0.23 6.84
C LEU A 137 -12.76 -0.40 7.43
N ARG A 138 -12.60 -0.34 8.75
CA ARG A 138 -11.45 -0.96 9.43
C ARG A 138 -11.45 -2.47 9.23
N GLN A 139 -12.62 -3.11 9.32
CA GLN A 139 -12.76 -4.54 9.05
C GLN A 139 -12.36 -4.87 7.60
N ILE A 140 -12.92 -4.15 6.62
CA ILE A 140 -12.59 -4.34 5.20
C ILE A 140 -11.08 -4.22 4.97
N TYR A 141 -10.43 -3.20 5.52
CA TYR A 141 -8.99 -3.00 5.37
C TYR A 141 -8.17 -4.09 6.05
N HIS A 142 -8.56 -4.51 7.25
CA HIS A 142 -7.90 -5.61 7.98
C HIS A 142 -8.01 -6.94 7.22
N GLU A 143 -9.15 -7.23 6.58
CA GLU A 143 -9.33 -8.46 5.80
C GLU A 143 -8.43 -8.52 4.54
N VAL A 144 -8.06 -7.36 3.97
CA VAL A 144 -7.27 -7.32 2.73
C VAL A 144 -5.80 -7.00 2.94
N THR A 145 -5.35 -6.69 4.16
CA THR A 145 -3.94 -6.35 4.47
C THR A 145 -3.28 -7.36 5.41
N HIS A 146 -1.94 -7.37 5.36
CA HIS A 146 -1.09 -8.08 6.32
C HIS A 146 -0.84 -7.22 7.56
#